data_AF-A0A821J8X7-F1
#
_entry.id   AF-A0A821J8X7-F1
#
_cell.length_a   1.000
_cell.length_b   1.000
_cell.length_c   1.000
_cell.angle_alpha   90.00
_cell.angle_beta   90.00
_cell.angle_gamma   90.00
#
_symmetry.space_group_name_H-M   'P 1'
#
loop_
_entity.id
_entity.type
_entity.pdbx_description
1 polymer ?
#
loop_
_entity_poly.entity_id
_entity_poly.type
_entity_poly.pdbx_seq_one_letter_code
_entity_poly.pdbx_strand_id
1 'polypeptide(L)'
;MSSVLLRDFLYELCVSSEKAACIARHIRFMHSDFNSMIQEKKLDENHQHLTADYKTLADVIIQEVIKRDLKRIYPVLTHHIHGEEDGSLKLNSTDEKIVIDVSGSQEDILNLLSKK
;
A
#
# COMPACT_ATOMS: atom_id res chain seq x y z
N MET A 1 1.07 18.51 -28.80
CA MET A 1 2.02 17.93 -27.81
C MET A 1 1.36 17.64 -26.46
N SER A 2 0.51 18.51 -25.87
CA SER A 2 -0.10 18.23 -24.56
C SER A 2 -1.02 17.00 -24.52
N SER A 3 -1.72 16.68 -25.62
CA SER A 3 -2.61 15.51 -25.70
C SER A 3 -1.88 14.16 -25.72
N VAL A 4 -0.61 14.14 -26.15
CA VAL A 4 0.23 12.93 -26.14
C VAL A 4 0.73 12.68 -24.72
N LEU A 5 1.26 13.72 -24.06
CA LEU A 5 1.68 13.67 -22.65
C LEU A 5 0.57 13.23 -21.70
N LEU A 6 -0.67 13.73 -21.90
CA LEU A 6 -1.82 13.31 -21.08
C LEU A 6 -2.17 11.83 -21.29
N ARG A 7 -2.12 11.36 -22.54
CA ARG A 7 -2.40 9.96 -22.87
C ARG A 7 -1.39 9.03 -22.22
N ASP A 8 -0.10 9.37 -22.31
CA ASP A 8 0.97 8.58 -21.73
C ASP A 8 0.85 8.54 -20.20
N PHE A 9 0.53 9.69 -19.57
CA PHE A 9 0.27 9.74 -18.14
C PHE A 9 -0.92 8.87 -17.71
N LEU A 10 -2.04 8.95 -18.42
CA LEU A 10 -3.21 8.09 -18.16
C LEU A 10 -2.89 6.61 -18.36
N TYR A 11 -2.09 6.28 -19.37
CA TYR A 11 -1.63 4.92 -19.61
C TYR A 11 -0.82 4.40 -18.41
N GLU A 12 0.13 5.18 -17.89
CA GLU A 12 0.93 4.80 -16.72
C GLU A 12 0.09 4.67 -15.44
N LEU A 13 -0.97 5.47 -15.28
CA LEU A 13 -1.94 5.29 -14.20
C LEU A 13 -2.70 3.98 -14.32
N CYS A 14 -3.13 3.59 -15.53
CA CYS A 14 -3.79 2.31 -15.77
C CYS A 14 -2.85 1.13 -15.46
N VAL A 15 -1.58 1.20 -15.91
CA VAL A 15 -0.57 0.18 -15.63
C VAL A 15 -0.31 0.06 -14.13
N SER A 16 -0.15 1.18 -13.44
CA SER A 16 0.06 1.21 -11.98
C SER A 16 -1.16 0.66 -11.22
N SER A 17 -2.37 0.93 -11.71
CA SER A 17 -3.62 0.45 -11.12
C SER A 17 -3.78 -1.07 -11.29
N GLU A 18 -3.45 -1.62 -12.46
CA GLU A 18 -3.49 -3.08 -12.66
C GLU A 18 -2.46 -3.79 -11.77
N LYS A 19 -1.26 -3.21 -11.62
CA LYS A 19 -0.25 -3.72 -10.69
C LYS A 19 -0.75 -3.72 -9.25
N ALA A 20 -1.38 -2.64 -8.81
CA ALA A 20 -2.03 -2.56 -7.49
C ALA A 20 -3.12 -3.64 -7.33
N ALA A 21 -3.95 -3.86 -8.35
CA ALA A 21 -4.96 -4.91 -8.33
C ALA A 21 -4.35 -6.32 -8.24
N CYS A 22 -3.24 -6.59 -8.91
CA CYS A 22 -2.47 -7.82 -8.76
C CYS A 22 -1.98 -8.03 -7.32
N ILE A 23 -1.42 -6.99 -6.70
CA ILE A 23 -0.96 -7.04 -5.30
C ILE A 23 -2.14 -7.33 -4.36
N ALA A 24 -3.25 -6.61 -4.51
CA ALA A 24 -4.44 -6.82 -3.70
C ALA A 24 -4.97 -8.25 -3.80
N ARG A 25 -5.03 -8.81 -5.02
CA ARG A 25 -5.43 -10.22 -5.24
C ARG A 25 -4.46 -11.20 -4.58
N HIS A 26 -3.16 -10.93 -4.64
CA HIS A 26 -2.15 -11.80 -4.02
C HIS A 26 -2.23 -11.76 -2.50
N ILE A 27 -2.37 -10.57 -1.89
CA ILE A 27 -2.58 -10.42 -0.44
C ILE A 27 -3.85 -11.17 -0.01
N ARG A 28 -4.95 -11.02 -0.75
CA ARG A 28 -6.21 -11.76 -0.48
C ARG A 28 -6.04 -13.27 -0.58
N PHE A 29 -5.23 -13.75 -1.51
CA PHE A 29 -4.94 -15.18 -1.67
C PHE A 29 -4.09 -15.72 -0.51
N MET A 30 -3.04 -14.98 -0.12
CA MET A 30 -2.14 -15.36 0.98
C MET A 30 -2.80 -15.28 2.36
N HIS A 31 -3.70 -14.32 2.54
CA HIS A 31 -4.44 -14.08 3.78
C HIS A 31 -5.92 -14.36 3.56
N SER A 32 -6.26 -15.64 3.35
CA SER A 32 -7.63 -16.08 3.06
C SER A 32 -8.61 -15.82 4.21
N ASP A 33 -8.11 -15.64 5.44
CA ASP A 33 -8.91 -15.29 6.61
C ASP A 33 -9.50 -13.89 6.44
N PHE A 34 -10.74 -13.87 5.96
CA PHE A 34 -11.47 -12.64 5.64
C PHE A 34 -11.54 -11.66 6.80
N ASN A 35 -11.73 -12.17 8.03
CA ASN A 35 -11.79 -11.35 9.24
C ASN A 35 -10.51 -10.55 9.50
N SER A 36 -9.35 -11.03 9.02
CA SER A 36 -8.07 -10.32 9.17
C SER A 36 -7.90 -9.14 8.20
N MET A 37 -8.72 -9.06 7.15
CA MET A 37 -8.71 -7.99 6.14
C MET A 37 -9.84 -6.97 6.32
N ILE A 38 -10.68 -7.11 7.33
CA ILE A 38 -11.73 -6.14 7.64
C ILE A 38 -11.17 -5.15 8.65
N GLN A 39 -11.12 -3.88 8.28
CA GLN A 39 -10.96 -2.81 9.25
C GLN A 39 -12.33 -2.46 9.81
N GLU A 40 -12.64 -2.96 11.00
CA GLU A 40 -13.81 -2.51 11.74
C GLU A 40 -13.64 -1.04 12.12
N LYS A 41 -14.42 -0.13 11.52
CA LYS A 41 -14.58 1.23 12.05
C LYS A 41 -15.40 1.11 13.33
N LYS A 42 -14.75 0.84 14.46
CA LYS A 42 -15.43 0.88 15.76
C LYS A 42 -15.82 2.33 16.06
N LEU A 43 -17.12 2.55 16.17
CA LEU A 43 -17.74 3.83 16.53
C LEU A 43 -17.61 4.16 18.02
N ASP A 44 -17.10 3.25 18.86
CA ASP A 44 -16.99 3.48 20.29
C ASP A 44 -15.63 3.03 20.87
N GLU A 45 -15.18 3.87 21.78
CA GLU A 45 -13.94 3.84 22.53
C GLU A 45 -13.75 2.51 23.29
N ASN A 46 -12.50 2.07 23.45
CA ASN A 46 -12.03 1.09 24.46
C ASN A 46 -11.97 -0.41 24.16
N HIS A 47 -12.00 -0.90 22.91
CA HIS A 47 -11.65 -2.31 22.64
C HIS A 47 -10.58 -2.46 21.56
N GLN A 48 -9.33 -2.20 21.97
CA GLN A 48 -8.09 -2.55 21.27
C GLN A 48 -8.00 -4.06 21.07
N HIS A 49 -8.55 -4.57 19.98
CA HIS A 49 -8.25 -5.92 19.51
C HIS A 49 -7.85 -5.85 18.04
N LEU A 50 -6.54 -5.69 17.83
CA LEU A 50 -5.64 -6.57 17.06
C LEU A 50 -6.07 -7.08 15.66
N THR A 51 -7.05 -6.46 15.01
CA THR A 51 -7.59 -6.92 13.71
C THR A 51 -7.29 -5.94 12.56
N ALA A 52 -6.64 -4.81 12.84
CA ALA A 52 -6.44 -3.70 11.91
C ALA A 52 -5.19 -3.79 11.03
N ASP A 53 -4.38 -4.85 11.12
CA ASP A 53 -3.02 -4.81 10.59
C ASP A 53 -2.91 -5.14 9.09
N TYR A 54 -3.61 -6.17 8.59
CA TYR A 54 -3.42 -6.60 7.19
C TYR A 54 -4.08 -5.70 6.16
N LYS A 55 -5.21 -5.06 6.51
CA LYS A 55 -5.83 -4.07 5.61
C LYS A 55 -4.94 -2.84 5.49
N THR A 56 -4.50 -2.28 6.63
CA THR A 56 -3.60 -1.12 6.66
C THR A 56 -2.28 -1.42 5.94
N LEU A 57 -1.74 -2.63 6.12
CA LEU A 57 -0.58 -3.13 5.39
C LEU A 57 -0.81 -3.19 3.88
N ALA A 58 -1.95 -3.72 3.43
CA ALA A 58 -2.30 -3.76 2.01
C ALA A 58 -2.43 -2.35 1.42
N ASP A 59 -3.12 -1.46 2.12
CA ASP A 59 -3.34 -0.07 1.71
C ASP A 59 -2.00 0.68 1.61
N VAL A 60 -1.11 0.55 2.60
CA VAL A 60 0.25 1.14 2.60
C VAL A 60 1.10 0.60 1.45
N ILE A 61 1.15 -0.72 1.24
CA ILE A 61 1.95 -1.32 0.17
C ILE A 61 1.46 -0.85 -1.19
N ILE A 62 0.15 -0.91 -1.44
CA ILE A 62 -0.43 -0.51 -2.73
C ILE A 62 -0.12 0.96 -3.01
N GLN A 63 -0.34 1.82 -2.02
CA GLN A 63 -0.08 3.25 -2.15
C GLN A 63 1.39 3.54 -2.46
N GLU A 64 2.32 2.95 -1.69
CA GLU A 64 3.74 3.22 -1.88
C GLU A 64 4.28 2.63 -3.19
N VAL A 65 3.76 1.49 -3.66
CA VAL A 65 4.10 0.93 -4.99
C VAL A 65 3.68 1.89 -6.12
N ILE A 66 2.43 2.38 -6.10
CA ILE A 66 1.95 3.34 -7.11
C ILE A 66 2.81 4.61 -7.08
N LYS A 67 3.05 5.14 -5.87
CA LYS A 67 3.85 6.35 -5.67
C LYS A 67 5.27 6.19 -6.18
N ARG A 68 5.92 5.06 -5.89
CA ARG A 68 7.29 4.73 -6.37
C ARG A 68 7.34 4.69 -7.89
N ASP A 69 6.41 3.96 -8.51
CA ASP A 69 6.41 3.76 -9.95
C ASP A 69 6.15 5.08 -10.69
N LEU A 70 5.19 5.89 -10.23
CA LEU A 70 4.91 7.21 -10.79
C LEU A 70 6.06 8.20 -10.57
N LYS A 71 6.71 8.20 -9.40
CA LYS A 71 7.90 9.02 -9.12
C LYS A 71 9.06 8.72 -10.06
N ARG A 72 9.28 7.42 -10.35
CA ARG A 72 10.35 6.97 -11.23
C ARG A 72 10.13 7.44 -12.67
N ILE A 73 8.89 7.42 -13.15
CA ILE A 73 8.54 7.81 -14.52
C ILE A 73 8.40 9.33 -14.65
N TYR A 74 7.84 9.98 -13.62
CA TYR A 74 7.57 11.42 -13.57
C TYR A 74 8.19 12.05 -12.32
N PRO A 75 9.51 12.29 -12.27
CA PRO A 75 10.19 12.86 -11.11
C PRO A 75 9.60 14.20 -10.64
N VAL A 76 9.05 14.99 -11.57
CA VAL A 76 8.36 16.26 -11.28
C VAL A 76 7.16 16.10 -10.35
N LEU A 77 6.54 14.91 -10.30
CA LEU A 77 5.37 14.61 -9.46
C LEU A 77 5.72 14.15 -8.04
N THR A 78 7.00 14.10 -7.67
CA THR A 78 7.45 13.49 -6.41
C THR A 78 6.77 14.04 -5.17
N HIS A 79 6.48 15.34 -5.15
CA HIS A 79 5.83 16.03 -4.03
C HIS A 79 4.33 16.29 -4.26
N HIS A 80 3.76 15.71 -5.32
CA HIS A 80 2.36 15.91 -5.74
C HIS A 80 1.51 14.63 -5.67
N ILE A 81 2.11 13.51 -5.24
CA ILE A 81 1.39 12.26 -5.03
C ILE A 81 1.09 12.13 -3.53
N HIS A 82 -0.20 12.26 -3.21
CA HIS A 82 -0.74 12.15 -1.86
C HIS A 82 -1.68 10.95 -1.77
N GLY A 83 -1.86 10.42 -0.56
CA GLY A 83 -2.77 9.31 -0.28
C GLY A 83 -3.22 9.32 1.17
N GLU A 84 -4.05 8.36 1.54
CA GLU A 84 -4.62 8.23 2.89
C GLU A 84 -3.56 7.77 3.90
N GLU A 85 -2.65 6.89 3.47
CA GLU A 85 -1.66 6.26 4.34
C GLU A 85 -0.37 7.08 4.48
N ASP A 86 0.26 7.02 5.66
CA ASP A 86 1.48 7.79 5.95
C ASP A 86 2.79 7.09 5.53
N GLY A 87 2.69 5.93 4.87
CA GLY A 87 3.83 5.12 4.41
C GLY A 87 4.51 4.31 5.52
N SER A 88 3.90 4.25 6.70
CA SER A 88 4.41 3.50 7.84
C SER A 88 3.35 2.58 8.44
N LEU A 89 3.80 1.49 9.07
CA LEU A 89 2.95 0.58 9.83
C LEU A 89 3.37 0.56 11.29
N LYS A 90 2.40 0.53 12.19
CA LYS A 90 2.66 0.32 13.62
C LYS A 90 2.78 -1.17 13.89
N LEU A 91 3.82 -1.61 14.58
CA LEU A 91 3.88 -3.00 15.04
C LEU A 91 2.95 -3.19 16.23
N ASN A 92 2.15 -4.26 16.26
CA ASN A 92 1.37 -4.56 17.44
C ASN A 92 2.31 -4.73 18.65
N SER A 93 1.92 -4.13 19.79
CA SER A 93 2.59 -4.12 21.11
C SER A 93 3.70 -3.08 21.37
N THR A 94 4.13 -2.30 20.37
CA THR A 94 5.09 -1.19 20.58
C THR A 94 4.63 0.08 19.84
N ASP A 95 5.02 1.27 20.30
CA ASP A 95 4.83 2.54 19.56
C ASP A 95 5.80 2.66 18.36
N GLU A 96 6.47 1.56 17.99
CA GLU A 96 7.43 1.53 16.90
C GLU A 96 6.71 1.49 15.55
N LYS A 97 7.14 2.38 14.66
CA LYS A 97 6.70 2.45 13.27
C LYS A 97 7.76 1.85 12.36
N ILE A 98 7.36 0.91 11.52
CA ILE A 98 8.17 0.43 10.40
C ILE A 98 7.79 1.24 9.16
N VAL A 99 8.77 1.91 8.57
CA VAL A 99 8.62 2.54 7.25
C VAL A 99 8.66 1.45 6.20
N ILE A 100 7.65 1.39 5.33
CA ILE A 100 7.58 0.37 4.29
C ILE A 100 8.38 0.83 3.08
N ASP A 101 9.54 0.19 2.91
CA ASP A 101 10.39 0.43 1.76
C ASP A 101 10.04 -0.52 0.60
N VAL A 102 9.31 0.02 -0.38
CA VAL A 102 8.95 -0.67 -1.63
C VAL A 102 10.03 -0.52 -2.72
N SER A 103 11.18 0.09 -2.42
CA SER A 103 12.32 0.12 -3.34
C SER A 103 13.04 -1.22 -3.44
N GLY A 104 12.82 -2.11 -2.46
CA GLY A 104 13.32 -3.48 -2.45
C GLY A 104 12.67 -4.41 -3.48
N SER A 105 13.16 -5.65 -3.53
CA SER A 105 12.62 -6.73 -4.35
C SER A 105 11.22 -7.15 -3.89
N GLN A 106 10.49 -7.89 -4.72
CA GLN A 106 9.22 -8.50 -4.33
C GLN A 106 9.37 -9.40 -3.09
N GLU A 107 10.52 -10.06 -2.94
CA GLU A 107 10.87 -10.84 -1.74
C GLU A 107 11.04 -9.98 -0.50
N ASP A 108 11.57 -8.77 -0.60
CA ASP A 108 11.68 -7.86 0.55
C ASP A 108 10.30 -7.44 1.06
N ILE A 109 9.36 -7.20 0.14
CA ILE A 109 7.96 -6.91 0.46
C ILE A 109 7.29 -8.15 1.07
N LEU A 110 7.51 -9.35 0.51
CA LEU A 110 6.97 -10.60 1.07
C LEU A 110 7.56 -10.94 2.45
N ASN A 111 8.84 -10.65 2.68
CA ASN A 111 9.50 -10.84 3.97
C ASN A 111 8.96 -9.87 5.03
N LEU A 112 8.56 -8.65 4.64
CA LEU A 112 7.82 -7.74 5.53
C LEU A 112 6.45 -8.31 5.91
N LEU A 113 5.79 -9.02 4.98
CA LEU A 113 4.50 -9.70 5.22
C LEU A 113 4.61 -10.94 6.11
N SER A 114 5.79 -11.58 6.17
CA SER A 114 6.02 -12.81 6.95
C SER A 114 6.58 -12.59 8.35
N LYS A 115 7.06 -11.38 8.68
CA LYS A 115 7.52 -11.03 10.03
C LYS A 115 6.31 -10.80 10.92
N LYS A 116 5.83 -11.88 11.54
CA LYS A 116 4.85 -11.86 12.62
C LYS A 116 5.50 -12.36 13.91
#